data_AF-A0A820GH24-F1
#
_entry.id   AF-A0A820GH24-F1
#
_cell.length_a   1.000
_cell.length_b   1.000
_cell.length_c   1.000
_cell.angle_alpha   90.00
_cell.angle_beta   90.00
_cell.angle_gamma   90.00
#
_symmetry.space_group_name_H-M   'P 1'
#
loop_
_entity.id
_entity.type
_entity.pdbx_description
1 polymer ?
#
loop_
_entity_poly.entity_id
_entity_poly.type
_entity_poly.pdbx_seq_one_letter_code
_entity_poly.pdbx_strand_id
1 'polypeptide(L)'
;KGTWTSIINPITYSQSTIEKLLNEGGYVMISAGRNNKMPSDRNLSDDTIQERTINLTIDLTNLYAYSSMMGVYNGDNETSFFVILHNVSPNVERTVFIQLGHKYNKESIIYVKRTTPTIQQFIYTTGEFSGKYVEGQGYE
;
A
#
# COMPACT_ATOMS: atom_id res chain seq x y z
N LYS A 1 16.77 9.06 -1.93
CA LYS A 1 17.06 7.82 -2.69
C LYS A 1 16.51 6.65 -1.90
N GLY A 2 15.36 6.12 -2.28
CA GLY A 2 14.83 4.88 -1.70
C GLY A 2 15.47 3.70 -2.41
N THR A 3 16.02 2.75 -1.66
CA THR A 3 16.55 1.51 -2.21
C THR A 3 15.41 0.51 -2.28
N TRP A 4 15.11 0.02 -3.48
CA TRP A 4 14.10 -1.01 -3.70
C TRP A 4 14.74 -2.38 -3.46
N THR A 5 14.27 -3.11 -2.46
CA THR A 5 14.71 -4.49 -2.21
C THR A 5 13.47 -5.35 -2.18
N SER A 6 13.07 -5.80 -3.36
CA SER A 6 11.84 -6.56 -3.56
C SER A 6 12.06 -8.03 -3.22
N ILE A 7 11.47 -8.50 -2.12
CA ILE A 7 11.17 -9.93 -1.93
C ILE A 7 9.68 -10.08 -2.20
N ILE A 8 9.32 -10.33 -3.46
CA ILE A 8 7.98 -10.84 -3.76
C ILE A 8 7.93 -12.23 -3.12
N ASN A 9 6.87 -12.53 -2.37
CA ASN A 9 6.61 -13.89 -1.89
C ASN A 9 6.91 -14.88 -3.02
N PRO A 10 7.62 -16.00 -2.79
CA PRO A 10 8.23 -16.80 -3.87
C PRO A 10 7.18 -17.60 -4.63
N ILE A 11 6.31 -16.91 -5.34
CA ILE A 11 5.63 -17.41 -6.52
C ILE A 11 6.48 -16.84 -7.66
N THR A 12 7.29 -17.69 -8.27
CA THR A 12 8.13 -17.32 -9.40
C THR A 12 7.22 -16.99 -10.58
N TYR A 13 6.72 -15.75 -10.63
CA TYR A 13 5.94 -15.28 -11.76
C TYR A 13 6.87 -15.07 -12.95
N SER A 14 6.45 -15.53 -14.13
CA SER A 14 7.14 -15.13 -15.36
C SER A 14 7.09 -13.61 -15.52
N GLN A 15 8.08 -13.02 -16.19
CA GLN A 15 8.07 -11.59 -16.49
C GLN A 15 6.76 -11.14 -17.17
N SER A 16 6.23 -11.95 -18.09
CA SER A 16 4.93 -11.72 -18.73
C SER A 16 3.75 -11.75 -17.75
N THR A 17 3.81 -12.57 -16.70
CA THR A 17 2.79 -12.60 -15.65
C THR A 17 2.89 -11.36 -14.77
N ILE A 18 4.11 -10.90 -14.45
CA ILE A 18 4.33 -9.63 -13.72
C ILE A 18 3.80 -8.45 -14.53
N GLU A 19 4.12 -8.38 -15.82
CA GLU A 19 3.63 -7.32 -16.72
C GLU A 19 2.11 -7.34 -16.81
N LYS A 20 1.50 -8.53 -16.91
CA LYS A 20 0.04 -8.68 -16.92
C LYS A 20 -0.59 -8.24 -15.61
N LEU A 21 0.00 -8.60 -14.47
CA LEU A 21 -0.46 -8.16 -13.14
C LEU A 21 -0.41 -6.64 -12.99
N LEU A 22 0.65 -6.00 -13.48
CA LEU A 22 0.80 -4.54 -13.46
C LEU A 22 -0.12 -3.82 -14.44
N ASN A 23 -0.50 -4.46 -15.55
CA ASN A 23 -1.33 -3.87 -16.60
C ASN A 23 -2.84 -4.10 -16.40
N GLU A 24 -3.24 -5.17 -15.71
CA GLU A 24 -4.66 -5.52 -15.51
C GLU A 24 -5.15 -5.28 -14.07
N GLY A 25 -4.24 -5.22 -13.10
CA GLY A 25 -4.53 -4.99 -11.68
C GLY A 25 -4.32 -3.55 -11.23
N GLY A 26 -4.87 -3.22 -10.07
CA GLY A 26 -4.49 -2.03 -9.30
C GLY A 26 -3.47 -2.37 -8.23
N TYR A 27 -2.66 -1.37 -7.89
CA TYR A 27 -1.64 -1.51 -6.87
C TYR A 27 -1.72 -0.38 -5.85
N VAL A 28 -1.27 -0.67 -4.63
CA VAL A 28 -1.22 0.26 -3.52
C VAL A 28 0.12 0.27 -2.82
N MET A 29 0.50 1.45 -2.32
CA MET A 29 1.58 1.61 -1.34
C MET A 29 0.96 1.69 0.08
N ILE A 30 1.30 0.74 0.96
CA ILE A 30 0.83 0.75 2.36
C ILE A 30 1.98 0.47 3.32
N SER A 31 1.96 1.07 4.51
CA SER A 31 2.99 0.91 5.54
C SER A 31 2.41 0.37 6.85
N ALA A 32 3.25 -0.26 7.67
CA ALA A 32 2.91 -0.64 9.05
C ALA A 32 3.44 0.34 10.13
N GLY A 33 4.18 1.38 9.73
CA GLY A 33 4.78 2.39 10.60
C GLY A 33 3.79 3.30 11.33
N ARG A 34 4.29 4.37 11.96
CA ARG A 34 3.46 5.32 12.73
C ARG A 34 2.64 6.23 11.81
N ASN A 35 1.44 6.57 12.24
CA ASN A 35 0.69 7.69 11.67
C ASN A 35 0.86 8.95 12.55
N ASN A 36 1.72 9.86 12.12
CA ASN A 36 2.06 11.06 12.88
C ASN A 36 0.90 12.07 13.03
N LYS A 37 -0.21 11.90 12.30
CA LYS A 37 -1.43 12.71 12.47
C LYS A 37 -2.37 12.18 13.54
N MET A 38 -2.22 10.93 13.95
CA MET A 38 -3.06 10.28 14.95
C MET A 38 -2.32 10.29 16.30
N PRO A 39 -2.82 11.02 17.33
CA PRO A 39 -2.11 11.12 18.62
C PRO A 39 -1.83 9.78 19.28
N SER A 40 -2.76 8.82 19.13
CA SER A 40 -2.62 7.46 19.63
C SER A 40 -1.55 6.63 18.91
N ASP A 41 -1.17 7.02 17.69
CA ASP A 41 -0.22 6.30 16.83
C ASP A 41 1.19 6.90 16.86
N ARG A 42 1.31 8.16 17.29
CA ARG A 42 2.57 8.91 17.34
C ARG A 42 3.58 8.30 18.32
N ASN A 43 3.09 7.69 19.39
CA ASN A 43 3.91 7.19 20.50
C ASN A 43 3.92 5.65 20.58
N LEU A 44 3.59 4.95 19.50
CA LEU A 44 3.68 3.49 19.48
C LEU A 44 5.12 3.04 19.75
N SER A 45 5.27 1.98 20.54
CA SER A 45 6.57 1.33 20.73
C SER A 45 7.01 0.63 19.45
N ASP A 46 8.31 0.39 19.34
CA ASP A 46 8.87 -0.35 18.21
C ASP A 46 8.36 -1.80 18.19
N ASP A 47 8.12 -2.42 19.35
CA ASP A 47 7.51 -3.75 19.46
C ASP A 47 6.11 -3.79 18.83
N THR A 48 5.27 -2.78 19.08
CA THR A 48 3.94 -2.69 18.47
C THR A 48 4.02 -2.48 16.96
N ILE A 49 5.01 -1.74 16.47
CA ILE A 49 5.22 -1.56 15.02
C ILE A 49 5.70 -2.86 14.38
N GLN A 50 6.57 -3.61 15.07
CA GLN A 50 7.02 -4.91 14.59
C GLN A 50 5.84 -5.89 14.50
N GLU A 51 4.97 -5.92 15.51
CA GLU A 51 3.75 -6.73 15.49
C GLU A 51 2.81 -6.32 14.33
N ARG A 52 2.59 -5.02 14.11
CA ARG A 52 1.82 -4.52 12.97
C ARG A 52 2.43 -4.95 11.64
N THR A 53 3.75 -4.95 11.52
CA THR A 53 4.48 -5.36 10.32
C THR A 53 4.30 -6.85 10.06
N ILE A 54 4.39 -7.69 11.09
CA ILE A 54 4.12 -9.13 11.01
C ILE A 54 2.68 -9.36 10.56
N ASN A 55 1.71 -8.68 11.21
CA ASN A 55 0.29 -8.81 10.87
C ASN A 55 0.01 -8.36 9.43
N LEU A 56 0.60 -7.26 8.97
CA LEU A 56 0.49 -6.81 7.57
C LEU A 56 1.08 -7.84 6.61
N THR A 57 2.23 -8.42 6.94
CA THR A 57 2.84 -9.48 6.11
C THR A 57 1.93 -10.70 5.99
N ILE A 58 1.30 -11.14 7.10
CA ILE A 58 0.35 -12.26 7.11
C ILE A 58 -0.89 -11.95 6.27
N ASP A 59 -1.48 -10.77 6.45
CA ASP A 59 -2.62 -10.28 5.68
C ASP A 59 -2.34 -10.29 4.17
N LEU A 60 -1.12 -9.88 3.79
CA LEU A 60 -0.71 -9.79 2.39
C LEU A 60 -0.44 -11.17 1.77
N THR A 61 0.12 -12.12 2.53
CA THR A 61 0.52 -13.46 2.05
C THR A 61 -0.63 -14.30 1.51
N ASN A 62 -1.85 -14.12 2.01
CA ASN A 62 -2.98 -14.99 1.68
C ASN A 62 -3.84 -14.49 0.50
N LEU A 63 -3.70 -13.21 0.11
CA LEU A 63 -4.67 -12.54 -0.78
C LEU A 63 -4.01 -11.65 -1.85
N TYR A 64 -2.72 -11.36 -1.74
CA TYR A 64 -2.07 -10.35 -2.57
C TYR A 64 -0.69 -10.80 -3.07
N ALA A 65 -0.31 -10.33 -4.26
CA ALA A 65 1.10 -10.28 -4.62
C ALA A 65 1.67 -8.99 -4.03
N TYR A 66 2.68 -9.09 -3.17
CA TYR A 66 3.26 -7.91 -2.53
C TYR A 66 4.78 -7.98 -2.49
N SER A 67 5.40 -6.82 -2.35
CA SER A 67 6.83 -6.65 -2.22
C SER A 67 7.14 -5.68 -1.09
N SER A 68 8.06 -6.05 -0.20
CA SER A 68 8.54 -5.16 0.84
C SER A 68 9.39 -4.03 0.24
N MET A 69 9.30 -2.85 0.83
CA MET A 69 10.11 -1.70 0.47
C MET A 69 10.34 -0.81 1.69
N MET A 70 11.40 0.00 1.63
CA MET A 70 11.65 1.03 2.63
C MET A 70 10.99 2.33 2.16
N GLY A 71 9.92 2.73 2.83
CA GLY A 71 9.30 4.04 2.67
C GLY A 71 9.98 5.07 3.54
N VAL A 72 9.85 6.35 3.17
CA VAL A 72 10.19 7.48 4.03
C VAL A 72 8.97 8.36 4.15
N TYR A 73 8.39 8.43 5.34
CA TYR A 73 7.23 9.28 5.63
C TYR A 73 7.61 10.28 6.72
N ASN A 74 7.47 11.58 6.42
CA ASN A 74 7.84 12.68 7.32
C ASN A 74 9.29 12.62 7.86
N GLY A 75 10.21 12.05 7.08
CA GLY A 75 11.63 11.94 7.45
C GLY A 75 12.00 10.65 8.17
N ASP A 76 11.01 9.84 8.58
CA ASP A 76 11.25 8.56 9.25
C ASP A 76 11.21 7.41 8.24
N ASN A 77 12.18 6.51 8.32
CA ASN A 77 12.17 5.27 7.57
C ASN A 77 11.08 4.35 8.13
N GLU A 78 10.28 3.77 7.24
CA GLU A 78 9.23 2.83 7.62
C GLU A 78 9.17 1.64 6.67
N THR A 79 8.84 0.47 7.23
CA THR A 79 8.56 -0.72 6.45
C THR A 79 7.24 -0.53 5.71
N SER A 80 7.36 -0.40 4.40
CA SER A 80 6.24 -0.26 3.47
C SER A 80 6.14 -1.49 2.59
N PHE A 81 4.97 -1.67 1.98
CA PHE A 81 4.66 -2.76 1.09
C PHE A 81 3.99 -2.22 -0.17
N PHE A 82 4.53 -2.61 -1.32
CA PHE A 82 3.87 -2.47 -2.60
C PHE A 82 2.96 -3.67 -2.76
N VAL A 83 1.67 -3.44 -2.88
CA VAL A 83 0.65 -4.50 -2.87
C VAL A 83 -0.12 -4.45 -4.17
N ILE A 84 -0.10 -5.54 -4.90
CA ILE A 84 -0.88 -5.76 -6.12
C ILE A 84 -2.04 -6.68 -5.76
N LEU A 85 -3.24 -6.27 -6.13
CA LEU A 85 -4.42 -7.10 -6.07
C LEU A 85 -4.86 -7.43 -7.49
N HIS A 86 -5.10 -8.71 -7.76
CA HIS A 86 -5.48 -9.21 -9.08
C HIS A 86 -6.79 -10.00 -9.01
N ASN A 87 -7.48 -10.16 -10.14
CA ASN A 87 -8.71 -10.94 -10.29
C ASN A 87 -9.91 -10.47 -9.44
N VAL A 88 -10.03 -9.17 -9.18
CA VAL A 88 -11.21 -8.58 -8.52
C VAL A 88 -11.80 -7.48 -9.39
N SER A 89 -13.12 -7.33 -9.29
CA SER A 89 -13.84 -6.21 -9.91
C SER A 89 -13.18 -4.88 -9.50
N PRO A 90 -13.01 -3.91 -10.43
CA PRO A 90 -12.35 -2.64 -10.15
C PRO A 90 -12.91 -1.88 -8.93
N ASN A 91 -14.22 -1.98 -8.68
CA ASN A 91 -14.87 -1.30 -7.54
C ASN A 91 -14.57 -2.01 -6.21
N VAL A 92 -14.30 -3.32 -6.24
CA VAL A 92 -13.94 -4.12 -5.06
C VAL A 92 -12.49 -3.85 -4.67
N GLU A 93 -11.60 -3.79 -5.65
CA GLU A 93 -10.16 -3.58 -5.44
C GLU A 93 -9.85 -2.29 -4.67
N ARG A 94 -10.39 -1.15 -5.13
CA ARG A 94 -10.21 0.14 -4.46
C ARG A 94 -10.73 0.12 -3.02
N THR A 95 -11.87 -0.52 -2.80
CA THR A 95 -12.49 -0.65 -1.46
C THR A 95 -11.61 -1.48 -0.53
N VAL A 96 -11.07 -2.58 -1.01
CA VAL A 96 -10.16 -3.45 -0.25
C VAL A 96 -8.89 -2.69 0.16
N PHE A 97 -8.30 -1.91 -0.74
CA PHE A 97 -7.12 -1.10 -0.40
C PHE A 97 -7.41 0.00 0.62
N ILE A 98 -8.58 0.65 0.53
CA ILE A 98 -9.03 1.63 1.53
C ILE A 98 -9.20 0.94 2.90
N GLN A 99 -9.82 -0.24 2.94
CA GLN A 99 -9.99 -1.02 4.17
C GLN A 99 -8.65 -1.42 4.79
N LEU A 100 -7.65 -1.78 3.98
CA LEU A 100 -6.29 -2.02 4.46
C LEU A 100 -5.69 -0.76 5.09
N GLY A 101 -5.81 0.40 4.44
CA GLY A 101 -5.35 1.67 5.01
C GLY A 101 -6.00 2.00 6.35
N HIS A 102 -7.31 1.76 6.49
CA HIS A 102 -8.01 1.89 7.78
C HIS A 102 -7.50 0.89 8.83
N LYS A 103 -7.35 -0.39 8.46
CA LYS A 103 -6.91 -1.46 9.37
C LYS A 103 -5.55 -1.16 10.00
N TYR A 104 -4.64 -0.59 9.22
CA TYR A 104 -3.28 -0.23 9.67
C TYR A 104 -3.13 1.24 10.09
N ASN A 105 -4.25 1.93 10.31
CA ASN A 105 -4.31 3.32 10.74
C ASN A 105 -3.42 4.26 9.91
N LYS A 106 -3.32 4.04 8.59
CA LYS A 106 -2.53 4.89 7.70
C LYS A 106 -3.28 6.18 7.41
N GLU A 107 -2.59 7.32 7.41
CA GLU A 107 -3.19 8.61 7.00
C GLU A 107 -3.71 8.51 5.58
N SER A 108 -2.91 7.92 4.70
CA SER A 108 -3.16 7.85 3.28
C SER A 108 -2.57 6.61 2.64
N ILE A 109 -3.09 6.27 1.47
CA ILE A 109 -2.55 5.28 0.55
C ILE A 109 -2.40 5.88 -0.84
N ILE A 110 -1.44 5.38 -1.63
CA ILE A 110 -1.31 5.71 -3.04
C ILE A 110 -1.93 4.56 -3.82
N TYR A 111 -3.02 4.80 -4.55
CA TYR A 111 -3.71 3.83 -5.39
C TYR A 111 -3.47 4.16 -6.86
N VAL A 112 -3.01 3.19 -7.64
CA VAL A 112 -2.83 3.35 -9.09
C VAL A 112 -3.43 2.17 -9.81
N LYS A 113 -4.12 2.45 -10.92
CA LYS A 113 -4.68 1.44 -11.82
C LYS A 113 -4.46 1.85 -13.27
N ARG A 114 -3.87 0.95 -14.06
CA ARG A 114 -3.67 1.14 -15.50
C ARG A 114 -4.97 0.90 -16.26
N THR A 115 -5.83 1.91 -16.27
CA THR A 115 -7.02 1.99 -17.13
C THR A 115 -6.87 3.12 -18.16
N THR A 116 -7.89 3.32 -18.99
CA THR A 116 -8.01 4.49 -19.86
C THR A 116 -9.25 5.30 -19.45
N PRO A 117 -9.09 6.46 -18.78
CA PRO A 117 -7.83 7.07 -18.33
C PRO A 117 -7.19 6.30 -17.16
N THR A 118 -5.88 6.47 -16.98
CA THR A 118 -5.16 5.87 -15.84
C THR A 118 -5.60 6.55 -14.56
N ILE A 119 -5.92 5.74 -13.54
CA ILE A 119 -6.31 6.26 -12.23
C ILE A 119 -5.06 6.33 -11.36
N GLN A 120 -4.80 7.49 -10.79
CA GLN A 120 -3.67 7.73 -9.89
C GLN A 120 -4.15 8.59 -8.73
N GLN A 121 -4.40 8.00 -7.58
CA GLN A 121 -5.05 8.66 -6.46
C GLN A 121 -4.19 8.60 -5.20
N PHE A 122 -4.03 9.75 -4.55
CA PHE A 122 -3.65 9.81 -3.15
C PHE A 122 -4.93 9.82 -2.30
N ILE A 123 -5.23 8.72 -1.63
CA ILE A 123 -6.49 8.52 -0.91
C ILE A 123 -6.24 8.65 0.60
N TYR A 124 -6.98 9.54 1.26
CA TYR A 124 -6.92 9.69 2.71
C TYR A 124 -7.80 8.63 3.38
N THR A 125 -7.19 7.75 4.15
CA THR A 125 -7.87 6.67 4.86
C THR A 125 -8.19 7.03 6.29
N THR A 126 -7.35 7.81 6.98
CA THR A 126 -7.63 8.25 8.37
C THR A 126 -7.37 9.74 8.57
N GLY A 127 -7.74 10.28 9.73
CA GLY A 127 -7.59 11.70 10.05
C GLY A 127 -8.68 12.60 9.47
N GLU A 128 -8.44 13.92 9.51
CA GLU A 128 -9.42 14.96 9.14
C GLU A 128 -9.93 14.87 7.69
N PHE A 129 -9.10 14.33 6.79
CA PHE A 129 -9.43 14.21 5.38
C PHE A 129 -9.95 12.82 4.98
N SER A 130 -10.22 11.93 5.94
CA SER A 130 -10.67 10.56 5.68
C SER A 130 -11.86 10.52 4.70
N GLY A 131 -11.77 9.63 3.71
CA GLY A 131 -12.77 9.47 2.64
C GLY A 131 -12.59 10.40 1.45
N LYS A 132 -11.68 11.39 1.53
CA LYS A 132 -11.30 12.24 0.40
C LYS A 132 -10.12 11.64 -0.37
N TYR A 133 -9.93 12.11 -1.60
CA TYR A 133 -8.77 11.75 -2.42
C TYR A 133 -8.35 12.93 -3.30
N VAL A 134 -7.09 12.89 -3.74
CA VAL A 134 -6.52 13.81 -4.72
C VAL A 134 -6.12 12.98 -5.95
N GLU A 135 -6.54 13.40 -7.13
CA GLU A 135 -6.05 12.85 -8.39
C GLU A 135 -4.64 13.39 -8.66
N GLY A 136 -3.69 12.47 -8.88
CA GLY A 136 -2.34 12.77 -9.32
C GLY A 136 -2.22 12.66 -10.83
N GLN A 137 -1.29 13.41 -11.41
CA GLN A 137 -0.91 13.23 -12.82
C GLN A 137 0.09 12.08 -13.02
N GLY A 138 0.66 11.56 -11.93
CA GLY A 138 1.70 10.54 -11.99
C GLY A 138 3.08 11.10 -12.26
N TYR A 139 4.01 10.18 -12.47
CA TYR A 139 5.33 10.49 -13.05
C TYR A 139 5.29 10.00 -14.50
N GLU A 140 5.50 10.91 -15.46
CA GLU A 140 5.73 10.55 -16.86
C GLU A 140 7.11 9.91 -17.06
#